data_AF-A0A2N5KQX5-F1
#
_entry.id   AF-A0A2N5KQX5-F1
#
_cell.length_a   1.000
_cell.length_b   1.000
_cell.length_c   1.000
_cell.angle_alpha   90.00
_cell.angle_beta   90.00
_cell.angle_gamma   90.00
#
_symmetry.space_group_name_H-M   'P 1'
#
loop_
_entity.id
_entity.type
_entity.pdbx_description
1 polymer ?
#
loop_
_entity_poly.entity_id
_entity_poly.type
_entity_poly.pdbx_seq_one_letter_code
_entity_poly.pdbx_strand_id
1 'polypeptide(L)'
;MRCNAITSGGSRCKLDATSGSYCWSHAPENAEERKRRARRGGKARGASELSEIKREIRAVVTDVLEGRVERGVGAVAFQGFNSLLKAVEVERRIRDQEEIEARIEALERDAEGRGGGRRWGA
;
A
#
# COMPACT_ATOMS: atom_id res chain seq x y z
N MET A 1 -16.09 2.25 -29.28
CA MET A 1 -16.99 3.08 -28.42
C MET A 1 -16.16 3.59 -27.25
N ARG A 2 -16.33 4.83 -26.77
CA ARG A 2 -15.54 5.36 -25.64
C ARG A 2 -16.12 4.94 -24.30
N CYS A 3 -15.27 4.88 -23.27
CA CYS A 3 -15.69 4.62 -21.90
C CYS A 3 -16.69 5.67 -21.40
N ASN A 4 -17.76 5.22 -20.73
CA ASN A 4 -18.82 6.08 -20.21
C ASN A 4 -18.54 6.68 -18.83
N ALA A 5 -17.45 6.28 -18.16
CA ALA A 5 -17.15 6.75 -16.81
C ALA A 5 -16.69 8.22 -16.79
N ILE A 6 -17.06 8.90 -15.70
CA ILE A 6 -16.48 10.19 -15.31
C ILE A 6 -15.31 9.91 -14.36
N THR A 7 -14.15 10.48 -14.68
CA THR A 7 -12.94 10.35 -13.87
C THR A 7 -13.07 11.15 -12.57
N SER A 8 -12.19 10.90 -11.60
CA SER A 8 -12.12 11.68 -10.36
C SER A 8 -11.88 13.18 -10.58
N GLY A 9 -11.27 13.56 -11.71
CA GLY A 9 -11.11 14.95 -12.13
C GLY A 9 -12.35 15.56 -12.79
N GLY A 10 -13.51 14.92 -12.73
CA GLY A 10 -14.78 15.43 -13.27
C GLY A 10 -14.92 15.36 -14.80
N SER A 11 -13.88 14.94 -15.51
CA SER A 11 -13.91 14.81 -16.98
C SER A 11 -14.26 13.40 -17.43
N ARG A 12 -14.84 13.26 -18.63
CA ARG A 12 -15.16 11.95 -19.23
C ARG A 12 -13.88 11.18 -19.56
N CYS A 13 -13.88 9.88 -19.28
CA CYS A 13 -12.75 9.00 -19.57
C CYS A 13 -12.44 8.99 -21.08
N LYS A 14 -11.17 9.18 -21.42
CA LYS A 14 -10.70 9.25 -22.82
C LYS A 14 -10.36 7.88 -23.41
N LEU A 15 -10.34 6.83 -22.60
CA LEU A 15 -10.02 5.47 -23.03
C LEU A 15 -11.20 4.82 -23.76
N ASP A 16 -10.89 3.93 -24.69
CA ASP A 16 -11.90 3.13 -25.37
C ASP A 16 -12.53 2.09 -24.43
N ALA A 17 -13.80 1.81 -24.65
CA ALA A 17 -14.52 0.78 -23.95
C ALA A 17 -14.02 -0.59 -24.41
N THR A 18 -13.49 -1.36 -23.47
CA THR A 18 -12.96 -2.71 -23.69
C THR A 18 -13.82 -3.77 -23.02
N SER A 19 -14.75 -3.36 -22.15
CA SER A 19 -15.72 -4.24 -21.51
C SER A 19 -17.06 -3.54 -21.35
N GLY A 20 -18.04 -3.96 -22.16
CA GLY A 20 -19.33 -3.28 -22.29
C GLY A 20 -19.16 -1.80 -22.65
N SER A 21 -19.70 -0.93 -21.81
CA SER A 21 -19.61 0.54 -21.95
C SER A 21 -18.41 1.18 -21.24
N TYR A 22 -17.51 0.38 -20.65
CA TYR A 22 -16.40 0.84 -19.82
C TYR A 22 -15.03 0.37 -20.33
N CYS A 23 -13.99 1.14 -20.04
CA CYS A 23 -12.62 0.67 -20.23
C CYS A 23 -12.21 -0.27 -19.10
N TRP A 24 -11.13 -1.02 -19.27
CA TRP A 24 -10.62 -1.96 -18.27
C TRP A 24 -10.56 -1.37 -16.84
N SER A 25 -10.11 -0.12 -16.71
CA SER A 25 -9.98 0.55 -15.41
C SER A 25 -11.31 0.92 -14.73
N HIS A 26 -12.38 1.12 -15.51
CA HIS A 26 -13.69 1.55 -15.01
C HIS A 26 -14.74 0.43 -15.02
N ALA A 27 -14.43 -0.72 -15.61
CA ALA A 27 -15.34 -1.85 -15.64
C ALA A 27 -15.51 -2.45 -14.22
N PRO A 28 -16.75 -2.56 -13.69
CA PRO A 28 -17.01 -3.09 -12.35
C PRO A 28 -16.43 -4.49 -12.09
N GLU A 29 -16.44 -5.36 -13.10
CA GLU A 29 -15.92 -6.72 -13.04
C GLU A 29 -14.40 -6.79 -12.79
N ASN A 30 -13.66 -5.73 -13.15
CA ASN A 30 -12.23 -5.64 -12.88
C ASN A 30 -11.94 -5.08 -11.48
N ALA A 31 -12.97 -4.78 -10.67
CA ALA A 31 -12.80 -4.04 -9.42
C ALA A 31 -11.80 -4.70 -8.46
N GLU A 32 -11.90 -6.01 -8.30
CA GLU A 32 -11.01 -6.77 -7.41
C GLU A 32 -9.58 -6.86 -7.97
N GLU A 33 -9.42 -7.03 -9.29
CA GLU A 33 -8.08 -7.10 -9.89
C GLU A 33 -7.35 -5.74 -9.80
N ARG A 34 -8.03 -4.59 -9.95
CA ARG A 34 -7.31 -3.31 -9.69
C ARG A 34 -7.00 -3.09 -8.22
N LYS A 35 -7.85 -3.53 -7.28
CA LYS A 35 -7.52 -3.50 -5.84
C LYS A 35 -6.25 -4.31 -5.58
N ARG A 36 -6.16 -5.53 -6.14
CA ARG A 36 -4.98 -6.39 -6.04
C ARG A 36 -3.72 -5.73 -6.63
N ARG A 37 -3.82 -5.09 -7.81
CA ARG A 37 -2.69 -4.37 -8.43
C ARG A 37 -2.25 -3.17 -7.61
N ALA A 38 -3.19 -2.38 -7.08
CA ALA A 38 -2.87 -1.25 -6.20
C ALA A 38 -2.13 -1.69 -4.93
N ARG A 39 -2.57 -2.80 -4.29
CA ARG A 39 -1.88 -3.40 -3.14
C ARG A 39 -0.45 -3.81 -3.47
N ARG A 40 -0.21 -4.44 -4.62
CA ARG A 40 1.15 -4.80 -5.08
C ARG A 40 2.03 -3.58 -5.31
N GLY A 41 1.48 -2.53 -5.94
CA GLY A 41 2.20 -1.26 -6.15
C GLY A 41 2.61 -0.59 -4.84
N GLY A 42 1.72 -0.57 -3.84
CA GLY A 42 2.03 -0.05 -2.50
C GLY A 42 3.12 -0.85 -1.78
N LYS A 43 3.08 -2.19 -1.87
CA LYS A 43 4.14 -3.07 -1.31
C LYS A 43 5.50 -2.81 -1.96
N ALA A 44 5.55 -2.63 -3.28
CA ALA A 44 6.79 -2.31 -3.99
C ALA A 44 7.38 -0.94 -3.61
N ARG A 45 6.55 0.11 -3.49
CA ARG A 45 7.01 1.43 -3.02
C ARG A 45 7.64 1.38 -1.62
N GLY A 46 6.99 0.72 -0.67
CA GLY A 46 7.52 0.60 0.70
C GLY A 46 8.80 -0.24 0.82
N ALA A 47 9.13 -1.05 -0.20
CA ALA A 47 10.43 -1.73 -0.27
C ALA A 47 11.53 -0.78 -0.78
N SER A 48 11.21 0.10 -1.75
CA SER A 48 12.11 1.14 -2.26
C SER A 48 12.52 2.11 -1.17
N GLU A 49 11.56 2.62 -0.41
CA GLU A 49 11.81 3.60 0.67
C GLU A 49 12.72 3.03 1.77
N LEU A 50 12.47 1.79 2.22
CA LEU A 50 13.35 1.14 3.19
C LEU A 50 14.77 0.95 2.63
N SER A 51 14.91 0.66 1.34
CA SER A 51 16.22 0.52 0.70
C SER A 51 16.98 1.86 0.67
N GLU A 52 16.26 2.95 0.43
CA GLU A 52 16.79 4.32 0.44
C GLU A 52 17.25 4.75 1.83
N ILE A 53 16.42 4.57 2.86
CA ILE A 53 16.79 4.87 4.25
C ILE A 53 18.05 4.08 4.66
N LYS A 54 18.13 2.78 4.29
CA LYS A 54 19.33 1.96 4.56
C LYS A 54 20.58 2.48 3.85
N ARG A 55 20.43 3.02 2.64
CA ARG A 55 21.55 3.60 1.88
C ARG A 55 22.07 4.86 2.57
N GLU A 56 21.17 5.73 3.00
CA GLU A 56 21.51 6.98 3.70
C GLU A 56 22.15 6.73 5.06
N ILE A 57 21.61 5.79 5.85
CA ILE A 57 22.22 5.37 7.13
C ILE A 57 23.67 4.91 6.90
N ARG A 58 23.91 4.07 5.88
CA ARG A 58 25.27 3.59 5.58
C ARG A 58 26.21 4.74 5.20
N ALA A 59 25.74 5.71 4.42
CA ALA A 59 26.54 6.88 4.04
C ALA A 59 26.95 7.68 5.29
N VAL A 60 26.00 7.98 6.18
CA VAL A 60 26.29 8.72 7.42
C VAL A 60 27.22 7.93 8.35
N VAL A 61 27.05 6.60 8.46
CA VAL A 61 27.98 5.74 9.21
C VAL A 61 29.40 5.89 8.67
N THR A 62 29.57 5.75 7.36
CA THR A 62 30.88 5.87 6.71
C THR A 62 31.47 7.25 6.96
N ASP A 63 30.68 8.32 6.81
CA ASP A 63 31.15 9.69 7.01
C ASP A 63 31.56 9.99 8.46
N VAL A 64 30.86 9.44 9.44
CA VAL A 64 31.24 9.56 10.86
C VAL A 64 32.53 8.78 11.16
N LEU A 65 32.67 7.57 10.61
CA LEU A 65 33.87 6.74 10.79
C LEU A 65 35.11 7.35 10.13
N GLU A 66 34.94 7.97 8.97
CA GLU A 66 36.01 8.66 8.24
C GLU A 66 36.29 10.07 8.78
N GLY A 67 35.54 10.53 9.79
CA GLY A 67 35.69 11.86 10.38
C GLY A 67 35.20 13.01 9.49
N ARG A 68 34.48 12.70 8.40
CA ARG A 68 33.82 13.70 7.54
C ARG A 68 32.61 14.34 8.21
N VAL A 69 31.98 13.65 9.15
CA VAL A 69 30.85 14.14 9.95
C VAL A 69 31.20 14.05 11.44
N GLU A 70 30.90 15.13 12.17
CA GLU A 70 31.07 15.16 13.62
C GLU A 70 30.14 14.13 14.30
N ARG A 71 30.63 13.46 15.35
CA ARG A 71 29.85 12.45 16.10
C ARG A 71 28.51 12.98 16.63
N GLY A 72 28.47 14.23 17.09
CA GLY A 72 27.24 14.88 17.57
C GLY A 72 26.20 15.02 16.46
N VAL A 73 26.61 15.51 15.30
CA VAL A 73 25.76 15.61 14.09
C VAL A 73 25.30 14.22 13.64
N GLY A 74 26.21 13.25 13.61
CA GLY A 74 25.90 11.86 13.30
C GLY A 74 24.82 11.27 14.23
N ALA A 75 24.93 11.51 15.54
CA ALA A 75 23.95 11.04 16.52
C ALA A 75 22.54 11.62 16.27
N VAL A 76 22.44 12.92 15.93
CA VAL A 76 21.16 13.55 15.58
C VAL A 76 20.60 12.99 14.28
N ALA A 77 21.44 12.77 13.26
CA ALA A 77 21.01 12.13 12.01
C ALA A 77 20.44 10.72 12.27
N PHE A 78 21.07 9.93 13.14
CA PHE A 78 20.56 8.62 13.57
C PHE A 78 19.19 8.69 14.26
N GLN A 79 18.92 9.73 15.05
CA GLN A 79 17.58 9.93 15.64
C GLN A 79 16.52 10.20 14.55
N GLY A 80 16.88 10.98 13.53
CA GLY A 80 16.05 11.19 12.34
C GLY A 80 15.76 9.88 11.61
N PHE A 81 16.80 9.09 11.30
CA PHE A 81 16.64 7.79 10.65
C PHE A 81 15.79 6.81 11.46
N ASN A 82 15.94 6.77 12.78
CA ASN A 82 15.09 5.95 13.64
C ASN A 82 13.62 6.38 13.59
N SER A 83 13.34 7.69 13.49
CA SER A 83 11.99 8.20 13.31
C SER A 83 11.40 7.80 11.95
N LEU A 84 12.20 7.86 10.88
CA LEU A 84 11.78 7.41 9.54
C LEU A 84 11.50 5.90 9.50
N LEU A 85 12.37 5.08 10.10
CA LEU A 85 12.14 3.63 10.18
C LEU A 85 10.85 3.29 10.93
N LYS A 86 10.56 4.01 12.03
CA LYS A 86 9.28 3.86 12.77
C LYS A 86 8.08 4.26 11.91
N ALA A 87 8.18 5.33 11.13
CA ALA A 87 7.11 5.73 10.22
C ALA A 87 6.81 4.64 9.19
N VAL A 88 7.85 4.09 8.54
CA VAL A 88 7.71 2.96 7.59
C VAL A 88 7.10 1.73 8.26
N GLU A 89 7.46 1.43 9.51
CA GLU A 89 6.86 0.33 10.27
C GLU A 89 5.37 0.56 10.52
N VAL A 90 4.98 1.76 10.95
CA VAL A 90 3.58 2.13 11.20
C VAL A 90 2.76 2.01 9.92
N GLU A 91 3.27 2.54 8.80
CA GLU A 91 2.59 2.41 7.50
C GLU A 91 2.37 0.96 7.08
N ARG A 92 3.36 0.08 7.31
CA ARG A 92 3.22 -1.35 7.03
C ARG A 92 2.17 -2.00 7.92
N ARG A 93 2.17 -1.69 9.21
CA ARG A 93 1.18 -2.20 10.17
C ARG A 93 -0.24 -1.78 9.78
N ILE A 94 -0.44 -0.51 9.41
CA ILE A 94 -1.74 -0.01 8.94
C ILE A 94 -2.20 -0.81 7.71
N ARG A 95 -1.32 -0.98 6.72
CA ARG A 95 -1.65 -1.75 5.51
C ARG A 95 -1.98 -3.20 5.78
N ASP A 96 -1.22 -3.85 6.66
CA ASP A 96 -1.47 -5.24 7.04
C ASP A 96 -2.80 -5.36 7.80
N GLN A 97 -3.13 -4.37 8.65
CA GLN A 97 -4.42 -4.29 9.35
C GLN A 97 -5.58 -4.11 8.37
N GLU A 98 -5.48 -3.17 7.41
CA GLU A 98 -6.48 -2.98 6.35
C GLU A 98 -6.68 -4.26 5.51
N GLU A 99 -5.61 -5.02 5.25
CA GLU A 99 -5.70 -6.30 4.52
C GLU A 99 -6.44 -7.36 5.35
N ILE A 100 -6.20 -7.41 6.66
CA ILE A 100 -6.89 -8.32 7.58
C ILE A 100 -8.36 -7.94 7.71
N GLU A 101 -8.67 -6.66 7.93
CA GLU A 101 -10.05 -6.13 8.01
C GLU A 101 -10.83 -6.48 6.74
N ALA A 102 -10.27 -6.23 5.56
CA ALA A 102 -10.91 -6.57 4.29
C ALA A 102 -11.17 -8.09 4.12
N ARG A 103 -10.30 -8.96 4.67
CA ARG A 103 -10.50 -10.40 4.66
C ARG A 103 -11.58 -10.84 5.65
N ILE A 104 -11.62 -10.23 6.83
CA ILE A 104 -12.66 -10.48 7.84
C ILE A 104 -14.02 -10.11 7.25
N GLU A 105 -14.18 -8.91 6.71
CA GLU A 105 -15.45 -8.50 6.10
C GLU A 105 -15.89 -9.42 4.96
N ALA A 106 -14.96 -9.93 4.15
CA ALA A 106 -15.29 -10.87 3.08
C ALA A 106 -15.80 -12.21 3.65
N LEU A 107 -15.19 -12.70 4.72
CA LEU A 107 -15.63 -13.91 5.42
C LEU A 107 -16.99 -13.71 6.12
N GLU A 108 -17.22 -12.54 6.71
CA GLU A 108 -18.50 -12.19 7.34
C GLU A 108 -19.63 -12.14 6.31
N ARG A 109 -19.41 -11.47 5.16
CA ARG A 109 -20.38 -11.46 4.04
C ARG A 109 -20.69 -12.86 3.52
N ASP A 110 -19.66 -13.70 3.37
CA ASP A 110 -19.81 -15.09 2.96
C ASP A 110 -20.60 -15.92 3.99
N ALA A 111 -20.41 -15.65 5.28
CA ALA A 111 -21.12 -16.34 6.36
C ALA A 111 -22.60 -15.91 6.45
N GLU A 112 -22.88 -14.62 6.30
CA GLU A 112 -24.23 -14.06 6.25
C GLU A 112 -25.02 -14.57 5.04
N GLY A 113 -24.39 -14.60 3.87
CA GLY A 113 -25.00 -15.10 2.62
C GLY A 113 -25.29 -16.60 2.61
N ARG A 114 -24.66 -17.38 3.50
CA ARG A 114 -24.88 -18.84 3.61
C ARG A 114 -26.03 -19.23 4.53
N GLY A 115 -26.74 -18.27 5.14
CA GLY A 115 -27.88 -18.51 6.02
C GLY A 115 -27.44 -19.13 7.35
N GLY A 116 -27.61 -18.39 8.44
CA GLY A 116 -27.19 -18.79 9.79
C GLY A 116 -27.51 -20.24 10.13
N GLY A 117 -26.48 -21.06 10.31
CA GLY A 117 -26.68 -22.47 10.56
C GLY A 117 -25.40 -23.27 10.55
N ARG A 118 -24.62 -23.16 11.64
CA ARG A 118 -23.96 -24.28 12.32
C ARG A 118 -23.24 -23.71 13.54
N ARG A 119 -23.84 -23.94 14.70
CA ARG A 119 -23.22 -23.76 16.02
C ARG A 119 -21.98 -24.66 16.07
N TRP A 120 -20.80 -24.07 15.88
CA TRP A 120 -19.53 -24.78 16.07
C TRP A 120 -19.31 -24.95 17.57
N GLY A 121 -19.59 -26.15 18.07
CA GLY A 121 -19.47 -26.51 19.47
C GLY A 121 -20.29 -27.75 19.82
N ALA A 122 -19.74 -28.92 19.49
CA ALA A 122 -20.01 -30.21 20.13
C ALA A 122 -18.68 -30.92 20.29
#